data_AF-A0AAU1Z060-F1
#
_entry.id   AF-A0AAU1Z060-F1
#
_cell.length_a   1.000
_cell.length_b   1.000
_cell.length_c   1.000
_cell.angle_alpha   90.00
_cell.angle_beta   90.00
_cell.angle_gamma   90.00
#
_symmetry.space_group_name_H-M   'P 1'
#
loop_
_entity.id
_entity.type
_entity.pdbx_description
1 polymer ?
#
loop_
_entity_poly.entity_id
_entity_poly.type
_entity_poly.pdbx_seq_one_letter_code
_entity_poly.pdbx_strand_id
1 'polypeptide(L)'
;MLRHPWLTQLPPRTAHALTPNRMAAAEAALSVLDGTGLDPDEAMPAVRAVEAYTHGTVGAEVALRQLMTGNGWTDGDDVRSGLAPQMTYLLGTGRYPAYRHYVDNAAHKDDPAWRFETGLDITLDGIEARLTLP
;
A
#
# COMPACT_ATOMS: atom_id res chain seq x y z
N MET A 1 -6.34 -7.82 5.95
CA MET A 1 -6.48 -6.67 6.89
C MET A 1 -7.84 -5.97 6.80
N LEU A 2 -8.49 -5.83 5.64
CA LEU A 2 -9.80 -5.15 5.54
C LEU A 2 -10.92 -5.77 6.39
N ARG A 3 -10.91 -7.10 6.61
CA ARG A 3 -11.84 -7.78 7.54
C ARG A 3 -11.54 -7.53 9.02
N HIS A 4 -10.33 -7.07 9.33
CA HIS A 4 -9.86 -6.80 10.69
C HIS A 4 -9.10 -5.46 10.73
N PRO A 5 -9.78 -4.31 10.51
CA PRO A 5 -9.11 -3.00 10.35
C PRO A 5 -8.27 -2.58 11.55
N TRP A 6 -8.63 -3.06 12.75
CA TRP A 6 -7.88 -2.85 14.00
C TRP A 6 -6.43 -3.35 13.95
N LEU A 7 -6.09 -4.24 13.01
CA LEU A 7 -4.71 -4.69 12.79
C LEU A 7 -3.76 -3.54 12.42
N THR A 8 -4.26 -2.48 11.78
CA THR A 8 -3.48 -1.29 11.41
C THR A 8 -3.08 -0.43 12.62
N GLN A 9 -3.68 -0.68 13.78
CA GLN A 9 -3.51 0.11 15.00
C GLN A 9 -2.91 -0.72 16.14
N LEU A 10 -2.29 -1.86 15.82
CA LEU A 10 -1.66 -2.71 16.82
C LEU A 10 -0.53 -1.97 17.55
N PRO A 11 -0.43 -2.10 18.90
CA PRO A 11 0.71 -1.61 19.64
C PRO A 11 2.02 -2.24 19.12
N PRO A 12 3.16 -1.53 19.11
CA PRO A 12 4.42 -2.03 18.56
C PRO A 12 4.83 -3.40 19.12
N ARG A 13 4.68 -3.60 20.44
CA ARG A 13 4.97 -4.88 21.09
C ARG A 13 4.16 -6.04 20.51
N THR A 14 2.89 -5.81 20.18
CA THR A 14 2.00 -6.84 19.61
C THR A 14 2.22 -7.02 18.12
N ALA A 15 2.52 -5.94 17.40
CA ALA A 15 2.82 -5.97 15.98
C ALA A 15 4.08 -6.81 15.67
N HIS A 16 5.08 -6.75 16.55
CA HIS A 16 6.35 -7.46 16.42
C HIS A 16 6.46 -8.73 17.29
N ALA A 17 5.35 -9.21 17.83
CA ALA A 17 5.36 -10.43 18.63
C ALA A 17 5.74 -11.65 17.77
N LEU A 18 6.70 -12.46 18.22
CA LEU A 18 7.08 -13.71 17.57
C LEU A 18 6.08 -14.81 17.96
N THR A 19 5.06 -14.99 17.13
CA THR A 19 4.04 -16.04 17.33
C THR A 19 4.21 -17.16 16.29
N PRO A 20 3.76 -18.40 16.57
CA PRO A 20 3.87 -19.50 15.61
C PRO A 20 3.31 -19.16 14.22
N ASN A 21 2.15 -18.49 14.16
CA ASN A 21 1.54 -18.10 12.89
C ASN A 21 2.34 -17.04 12.12
N ARG A 22 3.02 -16.11 12.82
CA ARG A 22 3.89 -15.12 12.15
C ARG A 22 5.18 -15.75 11.65
N MET A 23 5.76 -16.66 12.43
CA MET A 23 6.94 -17.42 11.98
C MET A 23 6.60 -18.29 10.78
N ALA A 24 5.45 -18.99 10.80
CA ALA A 24 4.99 -19.80 9.67
C ALA A 24 4.74 -18.96 8.40
N ALA A 25 4.19 -17.75 8.54
CA ALA A 25 4.00 -16.85 7.41
C ALA A 25 5.34 -16.37 6.83
N ALA A 26 6.30 -16.01 7.69
CA ALA A 26 7.63 -15.59 7.25
C ALA A 26 8.40 -16.75 6.58
N GLU A 27 8.34 -17.95 7.14
CA GLU A 27 8.92 -19.16 6.54
C GLU A 27 8.35 -19.44 5.15
N ALA A 28 7.02 -19.38 5.01
CA ALA A 28 6.35 -19.60 3.72
C ALA A 28 6.72 -18.53 2.68
N ALA A 29 6.95 -17.29 3.10
CA ALA A 29 7.38 -16.23 2.20
C ALA A 29 8.84 -16.41 1.76
N LEU A 30 9.73 -16.76 2.68
CA LEU A 30 11.14 -17.03 2.38
C LEU A 30 11.32 -18.27 1.48
N SER A 31 10.52 -19.32 1.69
CA SER A 31 10.64 -20.56 0.91
C SER A 31 10.29 -20.38 -0.58
N VAL A 32 9.50 -19.35 -0.92
CA VAL A 32 9.23 -18.98 -2.33
C VAL A 32 10.49 -18.40 -3.00
N LEU A 33 11.37 -17.76 -2.23
CA LEU A 33 12.61 -17.17 -2.72
C LEU A 33 13.79 -18.16 -2.69
N ASP A 34 13.60 -19.35 -2.10
CA ASP A 34 14.65 -20.37 -2.07
C ASP A 34 15.00 -20.84 -3.50
N GLY A 35 16.30 -20.97 -3.76
CA GLY A 35 16.82 -21.33 -5.09
C GLY A 35 16.70 -20.27 -6.18
N THR A 36 16.24 -19.05 -5.87
CA THR A 36 16.15 -17.94 -6.86
C THR A 36 17.49 -17.22 -7.10
N GLY A 37 18.51 -17.51 -6.28
CA GLY A 37 19.83 -16.85 -6.36
C GLY A 37 19.98 -15.62 -5.48
N LEU A 38 18.91 -15.15 -4.83
CA LEU A 38 18.98 -14.09 -3.81
C LEU A 38 19.83 -14.53 -2.62
N ASP A 39 20.75 -13.66 -2.20
CA ASP A 39 21.43 -13.78 -0.92
C ASP A 39 20.39 -13.70 0.22
N PRO A 40 20.48 -14.50 1.30
CA PRO A 40 19.71 -14.31 2.52
C PRO A 40 19.59 -12.84 3.00
N ASP A 41 20.67 -12.06 2.84
CA ASP A 41 20.67 -10.63 3.19
C ASP A 41 19.77 -9.77 2.28
N GLU A 42 19.38 -10.28 1.11
CA GLU A 42 18.44 -9.66 0.17
C GLU A 42 17.04 -10.28 0.23
N ALA A 43 16.95 -11.58 0.52
CA ALA A 43 15.68 -12.32 0.53
C ALA A 43 14.71 -11.79 1.60
N MET A 44 15.17 -11.58 2.84
CA MET A 44 14.30 -11.04 3.89
C MET A 44 13.87 -9.59 3.59
N PRO A 45 14.75 -8.67 3.17
CA PRO A 45 14.31 -7.35 2.70
C PRO A 45 13.31 -7.39 1.55
N ALA A 46 13.43 -8.33 0.60
CA ALA A 46 12.45 -8.50 -0.48
C ALA A 46 11.07 -8.88 0.08
N VAL A 47 11.00 -9.87 0.99
CA VAL A 47 9.76 -10.22 1.70
C VAL A 47 9.18 -9.00 2.42
N ARG A 48 10.02 -8.25 3.16
CA ARG A 48 9.58 -7.06 3.89
C ARG A 48 9.10 -5.94 2.97
N ALA A 49 9.66 -5.79 1.78
CA ALA A 49 9.21 -4.78 0.81
C ALA A 49 7.77 -5.07 0.35
N VAL A 50 7.47 -6.32 0.01
CA VAL A 50 6.11 -6.75 -0.38
C VAL A 50 5.13 -6.61 0.78
N GLU A 51 5.51 -7.01 1.99
CA GLU A 51 4.70 -6.83 3.20
C GLU A 51 4.42 -5.35 3.46
N ALA A 52 5.44 -4.49 3.38
CA ALA A 52 5.33 -3.06 3.62
C ALA A 52 4.42 -2.38 2.60
N TYR A 53 4.56 -2.73 1.31
CA TYR A 53 3.66 -2.27 0.25
C TYR A 53 2.21 -2.67 0.56
N THR A 54 1.98 -3.95 0.84
CA THR A 54 0.65 -4.49 1.11
C THR A 54 0.01 -3.82 2.33
N HIS A 55 0.75 -3.72 3.44
CA HIS A 55 0.29 -3.09 4.67
C HIS A 55 0.05 -1.59 4.49
N GLY A 56 0.90 -0.90 3.75
CA GLY A 56 0.77 0.53 3.46
C GLY A 56 -0.49 0.84 2.66
N THR A 57 -0.71 0.11 1.55
CA THR A 57 -1.88 0.31 0.69
C THR A 57 -3.18 -0.01 1.42
N VAL A 58 -3.24 -1.14 2.14
CA VAL A 58 -4.44 -1.50 2.91
C VAL A 58 -4.64 -0.55 4.10
N GLY A 59 -3.56 -0.07 4.72
CA GLY A 59 -3.62 0.94 5.79
C GLY A 59 -4.24 2.26 5.31
N ALA A 60 -3.84 2.73 4.12
CA ALA A 60 -4.44 3.92 3.50
C ALA A 60 -5.93 3.72 3.21
N GLU A 61 -6.33 2.54 2.74
CA GLU A 61 -7.75 2.23 2.51
C GLU A 61 -8.56 2.20 3.81
N VAL A 62 -8.03 1.61 4.88
CA VAL A 62 -8.66 1.64 6.21
C VAL A 62 -8.82 3.08 6.72
N ALA A 63 -7.78 3.91 6.57
CA ALA A 63 -7.83 5.32 6.97
C ALA A 63 -8.90 6.10 6.17
N LEU A 64 -9.02 5.85 4.87
CA LEU A 64 -10.06 6.45 4.04
C LEU A 64 -11.46 6.04 4.50
N ARG A 65 -11.69 4.76 4.80
CA ARG A 65 -12.98 4.28 5.33
C ARG A 65 -13.34 4.90 6.67
N GLN A 66 -12.34 5.13 7.53
CA GLN A 66 -12.52 5.83 8.81
C GLN A 66 -12.90 7.30 8.60
N LEU A 67 -12.23 7.99 7.66
CA LEU A 67 -12.58 9.36 7.26
C LEU A 67 -14.02 9.44 6.75
N MET A 68 -14.41 8.51 5.86
CA MET A 68 -15.76 8.44 5.32
C MET A 68 -16.80 8.28 6.42
N THR A 69 -16.58 7.31 7.31
CA THR A 69 -17.48 7.05 8.45
C THR A 69 -17.62 8.30 9.34
N GLY A 70 -16.51 8.99 9.63
CA GLY A 70 -16.52 10.21 10.45
C GLY A 70 -17.28 11.39 9.83
N ASN A 71 -17.43 11.41 8.51
CA ASN A 71 -18.15 12.44 7.76
C ASN A 71 -19.55 11.99 7.29
N GLY A 72 -19.96 10.75 7.61
CA GLY A 72 -21.21 10.18 7.12
C GLY A 72 -21.23 9.89 5.61
N TRP A 73 -20.06 9.76 4.99
CA TRP A 73 -19.91 9.43 3.56
C TRP A 73 -20.04 7.93 3.32
N THR A 74 -20.70 7.59 2.22
CA THR A 74 -21.08 6.21 1.89
C THR A 74 -20.27 5.62 0.73
N ASP A 75 -19.78 6.46 -0.17
CA ASP A 75 -19.03 6.03 -1.35
C ASP A 75 -17.88 6.99 -1.72
N GLY A 76 -17.21 6.69 -2.83
CA GLY A 76 -16.11 7.51 -3.34
C GLY A 76 -16.54 8.86 -3.91
N ASP A 77 -17.79 8.99 -4.36
CA ASP A 77 -18.33 10.25 -4.89
C ASP A 77 -18.57 11.26 -3.77
N ASP A 78 -19.01 10.79 -2.60
CA ASP A 78 -19.10 11.58 -1.37
C ASP A 78 -17.72 12.12 -0.96
N VAL A 79 -16.69 11.25 -0.95
CA VAL A 79 -15.30 11.67 -0.67
C VAL A 79 -14.84 12.74 -1.65
N ARG A 80 -15.05 12.50 -2.95
CA ARG A 80 -14.63 13.43 -4.01
C ARG A 80 -15.31 14.78 -3.84
N SER A 81 -16.62 14.78 -3.62
CA SER A 81 -17.43 15.98 -3.45
C SER A 81 -17.05 16.74 -2.17
N GLY A 82 -16.84 16.02 -1.07
CA GLY A 82 -16.43 16.59 0.21
C GLY A 82 -15.05 17.25 0.19
N LEU A 83 -14.11 16.69 -0.58
CA LEU A 83 -12.74 17.21 -0.68
C LEU A 83 -12.52 18.17 -1.87
N ALA A 84 -13.43 18.22 -2.84
CA ALA A 84 -13.31 19.02 -4.07
C ALA A 84 -13.04 20.51 -3.83
N PRO A 85 -13.69 21.21 -2.88
CA PRO A 85 -13.42 22.63 -2.64
C PRO A 85 -11.97 22.89 -2.21
N GLN A 86 -11.46 22.08 -1.30
CA GLN A 86 -10.08 22.19 -0.81
C GLN A 86 -9.08 21.85 -1.92
N MET A 87 -9.34 20.79 -2.69
CA MET A 87 -8.50 20.39 -3.82
C MET A 87 -8.45 21.49 -4.88
N THR A 88 -9.60 22.07 -5.23
CA THR A 88 -9.71 23.17 -6.20
C THR A 88 -8.91 24.38 -5.75
N TYR A 89 -9.03 24.78 -4.49
CA TYR A 89 -8.26 25.88 -3.92
C TYR A 89 -6.75 25.62 -4.00
N LEU A 90 -6.29 24.45 -3.52
CA LEU A 90 -4.87 24.10 -3.50
C LEU A 90 -4.28 24.05 -4.91
N LEU A 91 -4.95 23.37 -5.84
CA LEU A 91 -4.52 23.33 -7.23
C LEU A 91 -4.52 24.71 -7.87
N GLY A 92 -5.49 25.57 -7.53
CA GLY A 92 -5.60 26.95 -8.00
C GLY A 92 -4.42 27.84 -7.63
N THR A 93 -3.64 27.49 -6.59
CA THR A 93 -2.44 28.25 -6.19
C THR A 93 -1.29 28.19 -7.19
N GLY A 94 -1.31 27.21 -8.12
CA GLY A 94 -0.21 26.95 -9.05
C GLY A 94 1.03 26.28 -8.43
N ARG A 95 1.03 25.98 -7.12
CA ARG A 95 2.19 25.38 -6.42
C ARG A 95 2.36 23.88 -6.63
N TYR A 96 1.36 23.19 -7.17
CA TYR A 96 1.34 21.73 -7.30
C TYR A 96 1.17 21.27 -8.76
N PRO A 97 2.10 21.64 -9.68
CA PRO A 97 1.94 21.36 -11.10
C PRO A 97 1.94 19.86 -11.42
N ALA A 98 2.78 19.06 -10.74
CA ALA A 98 2.81 17.61 -10.92
C ALA A 98 1.50 16.94 -10.47
N TYR A 99 0.92 17.39 -9.34
CA TYR A 99 -0.33 16.84 -8.84
C TYR A 99 -1.52 17.26 -9.72
N ARG A 100 -1.52 18.49 -10.24
CA ARG A 100 -2.50 18.94 -11.24
C ARG A 100 -2.45 18.05 -12.48
N HIS A 101 -1.27 17.80 -13.03
CA HIS A 101 -1.10 16.90 -14.17
C HIS A 101 -1.64 15.49 -13.86
N TYR A 102 -1.34 14.94 -12.69
CA TYR A 102 -1.88 13.66 -12.25
C TYR A 102 -3.43 13.66 -12.20
N VAL A 103 -4.05 14.65 -11.56
CA VAL A 103 -5.51 14.72 -11.45
C VAL A 103 -6.19 14.80 -12.82
N ASP A 104 -5.62 15.60 -13.72
CA ASP A 104 -6.16 15.87 -15.06
C ASP A 104 -6.00 14.67 -16.01
N ASN A 105 -4.95 13.86 -15.85
CA ASN A 105 -4.59 12.82 -16.84
C ASN A 105 -4.73 11.37 -16.33
N ALA A 106 -4.80 11.13 -15.02
CA ALA A 106 -4.91 9.77 -14.49
C ALA A 106 -6.33 9.22 -14.64
N ALA A 107 -6.44 8.07 -15.32
CA ALA A 107 -7.70 7.35 -15.53
C ALA A 107 -8.10 6.49 -14.31
N HIS A 108 -7.13 5.89 -13.62
CA HIS A 108 -7.37 4.91 -12.55
C HIS A 108 -7.24 5.49 -11.12
N LYS A 109 -7.31 6.82 -10.96
CA LYS A 109 -7.16 7.49 -9.66
C LYS A 109 -8.15 7.01 -8.59
N ASP A 110 -9.34 6.60 -9.02
CA ASP A 110 -10.44 6.16 -8.17
C ASP A 110 -10.62 4.62 -8.16
N ASP A 111 -9.65 3.87 -8.70
CA ASP A 111 -9.66 2.40 -8.71
C ASP A 111 -8.65 1.87 -7.67
N PRO A 112 -9.10 1.42 -6.48
CA PRO A 112 -8.20 0.91 -5.45
C PRO A 112 -7.55 -0.42 -5.84
N ALA A 113 -8.28 -1.28 -6.59
CA ALA A 113 -7.77 -2.58 -6.98
C ALA A 113 -6.66 -2.43 -8.02
N TRP A 114 -6.89 -1.62 -9.06
CA TRP A 114 -5.87 -1.33 -10.07
C TRP A 114 -4.60 -0.72 -9.45
N ARG A 115 -4.75 0.22 -8.50
CA ARG A 115 -3.61 0.83 -7.82
C ARG A 115 -2.83 -0.16 -6.96
N PHE A 116 -3.53 -1.10 -6.31
CA PHE A 116 -2.89 -2.16 -5.53
C PHE A 116 -2.09 -3.11 -6.43
N GLU A 117 -2.71 -3.61 -7.50
CA GLU A 117 -2.02 -4.55 -8.40
C GLU A 117 -0.85 -3.86 -9.11
N THR A 118 -1.06 -2.66 -9.67
CA THR A 118 0.01 -1.93 -10.38
C THR A 118 1.20 -1.61 -9.47
N GLY A 119 0.96 -1.22 -8.21
CA GLY A 119 2.06 -0.94 -7.30
C GLY A 119 2.75 -2.22 -6.78
N LEU A 120 2.01 -3.32 -6.68
CA LEU A 120 2.57 -4.64 -6.37
C LEU A 120 3.48 -5.09 -7.51
N ASP A 121 3.03 -4.99 -8.75
CA ASP A 121 3.83 -5.29 -9.95
C ASP A 121 5.12 -4.47 -9.95
N ILE A 122 5.05 -3.15 -9.75
CA ILE A 122 6.24 -2.27 -9.63
C ILE A 122 7.20 -2.76 -8.52
N THR A 123 6.66 -3.23 -7.38
CA THR A 123 7.47 -3.74 -6.27
C THR A 123 8.13 -5.06 -6.64
N LEU A 124 7.41 -5.95 -7.31
CA LEU A 124 7.89 -7.26 -7.74
C LEU A 124 8.92 -7.14 -8.87
N ASP A 125 8.69 -6.27 -9.86
CA ASP A 125 9.64 -5.97 -10.93
C ASP A 125 10.98 -5.48 -10.36
N GLY A 126 10.93 -4.64 -9.31
CA GLY A 126 12.12 -4.17 -8.61
C GLY A 126 12.86 -5.26 -7.82
N ILE A 127 12.16 -6.31 -7.38
CA ILE A 127 12.77 -7.50 -6.77
C ILE A 127 13.35 -8.41 -7.85
N GLU A 128 12.60 -8.63 -8.94
CA GLU A 128 13.02 -9.43 -10.09
C GLU A 128 14.33 -8.92 -10.68
N ALA A 129 14.49 -7.60 -10.81
CA ALA A 129 15.71 -6.97 -11.29
C ALA A 129 16.97 -7.32 -10.46
N ARG A 130 16.82 -7.80 -9.22
CA ARG A 130 17.91 -8.28 -8.36
C ARG A 130 18.18 -9.78 -8.51
N LEU A 131 17.20 -10.57 -8.96
CA LEU A 131 17.35 -12.01 -9.17
C LEU A 131 18.37 -12.35 -10.26
N THR A 132 18.62 -11.41 -11.18
CA THR A 132 19.46 -11.61 -12.37
C THR A 132 20.80 -10.90 -12.30
N LEU A 133 21.23 -10.38 -11.14
CA LEU A 133 22.55 -9.76 -11.02
C LEU A 133 23.62 -10.86 -10.85
N PRO A 134 24.55 -11.03 -11.81
CA PRO A 134 25.65 -11.98 -11.70
C PRO A 134 26.68 -11.59 -10.65
#